data_AF-A0A4Q3TFR0-F1
#
_entry.id   AF-A0A4Q3TFR0-F1
#
_cell.length_a   1.000
_cell.length_b   1.000
_cell.length_c   1.000
_cell.angle_alpha   90.00
_cell.angle_beta   90.00
_cell.angle_gamma   90.00
#
_symmetry.space_group_name_H-M   'P 1'
#
loop_
_entity.id
_entity.type
_entity.pdbx_description
1 polymer ?
#
loop_
_entity_poly.entity_id
_entity_poly.type
_entity_poly.pdbx_seq_one_letter_code
_entity_poly.pdbx_strand_id
1 'polypeptide(L)'
;MLISRLFSANARLCGCAQVNEKHVQRGDKGEHVALVQYALVIIENADIAEGEMAASSYGPSTADAVLGYKTRRKIVNLSYQKKPDNIVGIMTVRALDLEIAAIEKLHGFTIRDRPGNARQRAWS
;
A
#
# COMPACT_ATOMS: atom_id res chain seq x y z
N MET A 1 -3.00 -15.67 0.94
CA MET A 1 -1.59 -15.24 0.89
C MET A 1 -1.47 -14.11 -0.10
N LEU A 2 -0.57 -13.16 0.15
CA LEU A 2 -0.21 -12.08 -0.78
C LEU A 2 0.86 -12.59 -1.75
N ILE A 3 0.82 -12.12 -2.99
CA ILE A 3 1.57 -12.67 -4.13
C ILE A 3 2.70 -11.72 -4.57
N SER A 4 2.52 -10.41 -4.43
CA SER A 4 3.56 -9.43 -4.78
C SER A 4 4.78 -9.57 -3.87
N ARG A 5 5.98 -9.31 -4.40
CA ARG A 5 7.18 -9.28 -3.57
C ARG A 5 7.14 -8.12 -2.56
N LEU A 6 6.51 -7.01 -2.93
CA LEU A 6 6.38 -5.83 -2.06
C LEU A 6 5.58 -6.13 -0.77
N PHE A 7 4.43 -6.82 -0.89
CA PHE A 7 3.54 -7.04 0.25
C PHE A 7 3.73 -8.39 0.94
N SER A 8 4.12 -9.45 0.23
CA SER A 8 4.24 -10.79 0.81
C SER A 8 5.33 -10.91 1.89
N ALA A 9 6.33 -10.03 1.87
CA ALA A 9 7.38 -9.99 2.89
C ALA A 9 6.92 -9.40 4.25
N ASN A 10 5.78 -8.70 4.29
CA ASN A 10 5.33 -8.03 5.51
C ASN A 10 4.22 -8.81 6.23
N ALA A 11 4.52 -9.30 7.43
CA ALA A 11 3.58 -10.10 8.23
C ALA A 11 2.29 -9.34 8.60
N ARG A 12 2.37 -8.02 8.81
CA ARG A 12 1.20 -7.20 9.19
C ARG A 12 0.24 -7.03 8.02
N LEU A 13 0.76 -6.84 6.80
CA LEU A 13 -0.06 -6.78 5.58
C LEU A 13 -0.66 -8.16 5.25
N CYS A 14 0.11 -9.23 5.42
CA CYS A 14 -0.41 -10.60 5.32
C CYS A 14 -1.54 -10.88 6.33
N GLY A 15 -1.46 -10.31 7.53
CA GLY A 15 -2.54 -10.34 8.53
C GLY A 15 -3.75 -9.50 8.12
N CYS A 16 -3.52 -8.28 7.61
CA CYS A 16 -4.56 -7.40 7.07
C CYS A 16 -5.34 -8.05 5.92
N ALA A 17 -4.71 -8.98 5.17
CA ALA A 17 -5.34 -9.73 4.08
C ALA A 17 -6.21 -10.91 4.55
N GLN A 18 -6.27 -11.16 5.86
CA GLN A 18 -6.95 -12.30 6.48
C GLN A 18 -8.00 -11.87 7.50
N VAL A 19 -7.71 -10.88 8.35
CA VAL A 19 -8.58 -10.49 9.47
C VAL A 19 -8.82 -8.98 9.53
N ASN A 20 -10.05 -8.60 9.90
CA ASN A 20 -10.46 -7.19 9.96
C ASN A 20 -9.75 -6.40 11.06
N GLU A 21 -9.34 -7.06 12.15
CA GLU A 21 -8.62 -6.42 13.28
C GLU A 21 -7.23 -5.90 12.92
N LYS A 22 -6.69 -6.32 11.78
CA LYS A 22 -5.37 -5.91 11.28
C LYS A 22 -5.45 -4.91 10.14
N HIS A 23 -6.63 -4.34 9.89
CA HIS A 23 -6.81 -3.27 8.92
C HIS A 23 -5.91 -2.07 9.24
N VAL A 24 -5.39 -1.43 8.18
CA VAL A 24 -4.54 -0.24 8.32
C VAL A 24 -5.42 0.99 8.23
N GLN A 25 -5.35 1.87 9.22
CA GLN A 25 -6.23 3.02 9.33
C GLN A 25 -5.47 4.28 9.78
N ARG A 26 -6.15 5.43 9.73
CA ARG A 26 -5.57 6.71 10.17
C ARG A 26 -4.99 6.59 11.59
N GLY A 27 -3.76 7.08 11.74
CA GLY A 27 -3.00 6.99 12.99
C GLY A 27 -2.05 5.80 13.07
N ASP A 28 -2.18 4.78 12.22
CA ASP A 28 -1.18 3.73 12.10
C ASP A 28 0.15 4.28 11.57
N LYS A 29 1.26 3.70 12.06
CA LYS A 29 2.61 4.06 11.63
C LYS A 29 3.49 2.83 11.51
N GLY A 30 4.39 2.84 10.53
CA GLY A 30 5.45 1.84 10.35
C GLY A 30 5.52 1.29 8.94
N GLU A 31 6.35 0.25 8.76
CA GLU A 31 6.70 -0.27 7.42
C GLU A 31 5.49 -0.67 6.57
N HIS A 32 4.46 -1.25 7.18
CA HIS A 32 3.22 -1.62 6.50
C HIS A 32 2.49 -0.42 5.88
N VAL A 33 2.54 0.75 6.51
CA VAL A 33 1.98 1.99 5.97
C VAL A 33 2.83 2.50 4.81
N ALA A 34 4.15 2.51 4.97
CA ALA A 34 5.08 2.91 3.91
C ALA A 34 4.90 2.08 2.63
N LEU A 35 4.72 0.76 2.78
CA LEU A 35 4.49 -0.15 1.65
C LEU A 35 3.17 0.15 0.93
N VAL A 36 2.10 0.47 1.68
CA VAL A 36 0.82 0.89 1.09
C VAL A 36 0.97 2.22 0.36
N GLN A 37 1.58 3.22 0.99
CA GLN A 37 1.84 4.53 0.38
C GLN A 37 2.63 4.37 -0.93
N TYR A 38 3.70 3.57 -0.89
CA TYR A 38 4.52 3.29 -2.05
C TYR A 38 3.74 2.59 -3.18
N ALA A 39 2.89 1.63 -2.85
CA ALA A 39 2.05 0.97 -3.84
C ALA A 39 1.05 1.94 -4.50
N LEU A 40 0.43 2.83 -3.73
CA LEU A 40 -0.46 3.87 -4.26
C LEU A 40 0.29 4.83 -5.19
N VAL A 41 1.51 5.24 -4.82
CA VAL A 41 2.36 6.07 -5.67
C VAL A 41 2.71 5.34 -6.98
N ILE A 42 3.08 4.06 -6.93
CA ILE A 42 3.38 3.29 -8.15
C ILE A 42 2.17 3.18 -9.07
N ILE A 43 1.01 2.84 -8.50
CA ILE A 43 -0.16 2.47 -9.28
C ILE A 43 -0.85 3.69 -9.90
N GLU A 44 -0.91 4.80 -9.19
CA GLU A 44 -1.73 5.95 -9.58
C GLU A 44 -1.05 7.31 -9.36
N ASN A 45 0.26 7.32 -9.07
CA ASN A 45 1.02 8.52 -8.75
C ASN A 45 0.31 9.37 -7.68
N ALA A 46 -0.15 8.69 -6.62
CA ALA A 46 -0.91 9.31 -5.54
C ALA A 46 -0.12 10.46 -4.89
N ASP A 47 -0.80 11.59 -4.68
CA ASP A 47 -0.23 12.75 -4.00
C ASP A 47 -0.30 12.55 -2.49
N ILE A 48 0.80 12.04 -1.91
CA ILE A 48 0.94 11.78 -0.48
C ILE A 48 1.98 12.75 0.06
N ALA A 49 1.65 13.45 1.14
CA ALA A 49 2.54 14.42 1.74
C ALA A 49 3.89 13.77 2.12
N GLU A 50 5.00 14.40 1.73
CA GLU A 50 6.34 13.86 1.99
C GLU A 50 6.59 13.60 3.48
N GLY A 51 6.04 14.44 4.37
CA GLY A 51 6.12 14.24 5.81
C GLY A 51 5.41 12.95 6.28
N GLU A 52 4.31 12.55 5.64
CA GLU A 52 3.63 11.30 5.94
C GLU A 52 4.38 10.08 5.41
N MET A 53 5.01 10.20 4.24
CA MET A 53 5.84 9.13 3.69
C MET A 53 7.13 8.94 4.49
N ALA A 54 7.83 10.03 4.81
CA ALA A 54 9.06 10.01 5.61
C ALA A 54 8.81 9.46 7.02
N ALA A 55 7.67 9.81 7.62
CA ALA A 55 7.27 9.27 8.93
C ALA A 55 6.62 7.87 8.84
N SER A 56 6.38 7.35 7.63
CA SER A 56 5.63 6.12 7.38
C SER A 56 4.31 6.10 8.15
N SER A 57 3.61 7.24 8.17
CA SER A 57 2.45 7.49 9.00
C SER A 57 1.20 7.65 8.16
N TYR A 58 0.12 6.99 8.57
CA TYR A 58 -1.15 7.03 7.89
C TYR A 58 -1.89 8.29 8.30
N GLY A 59 -1.59 9.40 7.63
CA GLY A 59 -2.22 10.68 7.88
C GLY A 59 -3.36 11.00 6.90
N PRO A 60 -3.77 12.27 6.84
CA PRO A 60 -4.86 12.71 5.97
C PRO A 60 -4.61 12.45 4.48
N SER A 61 -3.41 12.74 3.98
CA SER A 61 -3.10 12.59 2.54
C SER A 61 -3.05 11.13 2.11
N THR A 62 -2.49 10.24 2.96
CA THR A 62 -2.54 8.79 2.74
C THR A 62 -3.97 8.26 2.68
N ALA A 63 -4.83 8.75 3.57
CA ALA A 63 -6.22 8.36 3.63
C ALA A 63 -7.01 8.80 2.38
N ASP A 64 -6.72 10.00 1.87
CA ASP A 64 -7.35 10.53 0.66
C ASP A 64 -6.86 9.78 -0.58
N ALA A 65 -5.59 9.39 -0.64
CA ALA A 65 -5.05 8.50 -1.66
C ALA A 65 -5.78 7.15 -1.67
N VAL A 66 -5.94 6.51 -0.51
CA VAL A 66 -6.70 5.24 -0.39
C VAL A 66 -8.16 5.40 -0.81
N LEU A 67 -8.79 6.53 -0.45
CA LEU A 67 -10.15 6.83 -0.88
C LEU A 67 -10.23 6.98 -2.41
N GLY A 68 -9.28 7.68 -3.03
CA GLY A 68 -9.16 7.83 -4.48
C GLY A 68 -8.98 6.49 -5.19
N TYR A 69 -8.05 5.67 -4.70
CA TYR A 69 -7.78 4.31 -5.18
C TYR A 69 -9.06 3.46 -5.20
N LYS A 70 -9.75 3.41 -4.06
CA LYS A 70 -10.99 2.63 -3.91
C LYS A 70 -12.11 3.14 -4.80
N THR A 71 -12.24 4.46 -4.92
CA THR A 71 -13.27 5.10 -5.74
C THR A 71 -13.09 4.75 -7.21
N ARG A 72 -11.85 4.84 -7.72
CA ARG A 72 -11.52 4.48 -9.11
C ARG A 72 -11.78 3.00 -9.41
N ARG A 73 -11.46 2.11 -8.47
CA ARG A 73 -11.60 0.66 -8.63
C ARG A 73 -12.94 0.10 -8.15
N LYS A 74 -13.84 0.97 -7.68
CA LYS A 74 -15.13 0.61 -7.07
C LYS A 74 -14.98 -0.46 -5.98
N ILE A 75 -13.88 -0.39 -5.21
CA ILE A 75 -13.62 -1.28 -4.08
C ILE A 75 -14.46 -0.77 -2.90
N VAL A 76 -15.72 -1.19 -2.89
CA VAL A 76 -16.68 -0.92 -1.82
C VAL A 76 -17.08 -2.26 -1.23
N ASN A 77 -16.99 -2.40 0.08
CA ASN A 77 -17.61 -3.53 0.76
C ASN A 77 -19.13 -3.30 0.77
N LEU A 78 -19.80 -3.65 -0.33
CA LEU A 78 -21.25 -3.45 -0.52
C LEU A 78 -22.09 -4.13 0.56
N SER A 79 -21.54 -5.14 1.24
CA SER A 79 -22.21 -5.83 2.36
C SER A 79 -22.26 -5.00 3.64
N TYR A 80 -21.44 -3.96 3.78
CA TYR A 80 -21.34 -3.17 5.02
C TYR A 80 -21.41 -1.65 4.84
N GLN A 81 -21.01 -1.09 3.70
CA GLN A 81 -20.97 0.36 3.51
C GLN A 81 -21.41 0.80 2.12
N LYS A 82 -22.14 1.92 2.07
CA LYS A 82 -22.59 2.58 0.83
C LYS A 82 -21.56 3.57 0.27
N LYS A 83 -20.52 3.91 1.04
CA LYS A 83 -19.46 4.85 0.64
C LYS A 83 -18.09 4.17 0.81
N PRO A 84 -17.10 4.48 -0.03
CA PRO A 84 -15.73 4.02 0.17
C PRO A 84 -15.19 4.59 1.48
N ASP A 85 -14.69 3.73 2.37
CA ASP A 85 -13.97 4.17 3.57
C ASP A 85 -12.48 4.40 3.28
N ASN A 86 -11.82 5.14 4.17
CA ASN A 86 -10.40 5.46 4.10
C ASN A 86 -9.51 4.46 4.85
N ILE A 87 -9.98 3.23 5.07
CA ILE A 87 -9.29 2.14 5.75
C ILE A 87 -8.80 1.14 4.72
N VAL A 88 -7.55 0.68 4.85
CA VAL A 88 -7.03 -0.42 4.03
C VAL A 88 -7.51 -1.73 4.64
N GLY A 89 -8.55 -2.30 4.04
CA GLY A 89 -9.12 -3.58 4.44
C GLY A 89 -8.59 -4.76 3.63
N ILE A 90 -9.10 -5.96 3.93
CA ILE A 90 -8.78 -7.20 3.20
C ILE A 90 -8.91 -7.04 1.68
N MET A 91 -10.01 -6.45 1.21
CA MET A 91 -10.25 -6.26 -0.23
C MET A 91 -9.23 -5.30 -0.85
N THR A 92 -8.86 -4.24 -0.12
CA THR A 92 -7.94 -3.21 -0.60
C THR A 92 -6.51 -3.73 -0.67
N VAL A 93 -6.02 -4.40 0.38
CA VAL A 93 -4.66 -4.95 0.38
C VAL A 93 -4.49 -6.03 -0.69
N ARG A 94 -5.53 -6.83 -0.95
CA ARG A 94 -5.51 -7.82 -2.05
C ARG A 94 -5.51 -7.16 -3.43
N ALA A 95 -6.29 -6.10 -3.63
CA ALA A 95 -6.30 -5.39 -4.90
C ALA A 95 -4.93 -4.73 -5.19
N LEU A 96 -4.36 -4.05 -4.19
CA LEU A 96 -3.02 -3.46 -4.27
C LEU A 96 -1.97 -4.53 -4.57
N ASP A 97 -2.03 -5.68 -3.89
CA ASP A 97 -1.11 -6.79 -4.10
C ASP A 97 -1.16 -7.37 -5.51
N LEU A 98 -2.36 -7.59 -6.06
CA LEU A 98 -2.52 -8.10 -7.42
C LEU A 98 -1.99 -7.13 -8.47
N GLU A 99 -2.19 -5.82 -8.28
CA GLU A 99 -1.74 -4.81 -9.22
C GLU A 99 -0.23 -4.59 -9.15
N ILE A 100 0.35 -4.55 -7.95
CA ILE A 100 1.80 -4.52 -7.81
C ILE A 100 2.42 -5.79 -8.42
N ALA A 101 1.85 -6.98 -8.17
CA ALA A 101 2.32 -8.21 -8.79
C ALA A 101 2.23 -8.16 -10.34
N ALA A 102 1.16 -7.57 -10.89
CA ALA A 102 1.03 -7.37 -12.33
C ALA A 102 2.09 -6.41 -12.88
N ILE A 103 2.36 -5.30 -12.19
CA ILE A 103 3.40 -4.32 -12.54
C ILE A 103 4.79 -4.97 -12.43
N GLU A 104 5.08 -5.70 -11.36
CA GLU A 104 6.33 -6.45 -11.15
C GLU A 104 6.58 -7.44 -12.31
N LYS A 105 5.53 -8.12 -12.76
CA LYS A 105 5.57 -9.07 -13.87
C LYS A 105 5.75 -8.38 -15.22
N LEU A 106 5.08 -7.27 -15.46
CA LEU A 106 5.16 -6.50 -16.71
C LEU A 106 6.52 -5.82 -16.89
N HIS A 107 7.10 -5.28 -15.81
CA HIS A 107 8.35 -4.54 -15.86
C HIS A 107 9.60 -5.40 -15.67
N GLY A 108 9.47 -6.73 -15.60
CA GLY A 108 10.62 -7.64 -15.50
C GLY A 108 11.61 -7.23 -14.39
N PHE A 109 11.07 -6.88 -13.22
CA PHE A 109 11.82 -6.50 -12.01
C PHE A 109 12.97 -5.48 -12.21
N THR A 110 12.65 -4.19 -12.16
CA THR A 110 13.59 -3.17 -11.64
C THR A 110 12.85 -2.23 -10.68
N ILE A 111 12.38 -2.74 -9.54
CA ILE A 111 12.08 -1.87 -8.39
C ILE A 111 13.43 -1.60 -7.72
N ARG A 112 14.19 -0.64 -8.24
CA ARG A 112 15.54 -0.33 -7.74
C ARG A 112 15.55 0.51 -6.47
N ASP A 113 14.44 1.06 -6.02
CA ASP A 113 14.42 1.97 -4.87
C ASP A 113 13.38 1.57 -3.84
N ARG A 114 13.74 0.59 -3.00
CA ARG A 114 13.15 0.48 -1.66
C ARG A 114 13.79 1.58 -0.80
N PRO A 115 13.06 2.59 -0.28
CA PRO A 115 13.63 3.50 0.71
C PRO A 115 13.77 2.70 2.02
N GLY A 116 14.93 2.07 2.22
CA GLY A 116 15.19 1.32 3.45
C GLY A 116 16.40 0.38 3.46
N ASN A 117 17.08 0.12 2.33
CA ASN A 117 18.34 -0.62 2.37
C ASN A 117 19.35 -0.20 1.28
N ALA A 118 19.55 1.11 1.08
CA ALA A 118 20.73 1.60 0.37
C ALA A 118 22.00 1.42 1.20
N ARG A 119 22.39 0.16 1.48
CA ARG A 119 23.76 -0.18 1.82
C ARG A 119 24.51 -0.37 0.51
N GLN A 120 25.34 0.64 0.23
CA GLN A 120 26.60 0.55 -0.49
C GLN A 120 26.55 -0.07 -1.90
N ARG A 121 26.58 0.79 -2.92
CA ARG A 121 27.56 0.64 -3.98
C ARG A 121 28.20 1.99 -4.26
N ALA A 122 29.39 2.14 -3.70
CA ALA A 122 30.38 3.09 -4.17
C ALA A 122 30.73 2.77 -5.63
N TRP A 123 30.75 3.79 -6.47
CA TRP A 123 31.48 3.74 -7.73
C TRP A 123 32.89 4.28 -7.46
N SER A 124 33.88 3.41 -7.59
CA SER A 124 35.25 3.77 -7.99
C SER A 124 35.36 3.66 -9.50
#